data_AF-A0A2V5KH78-F1
#
_entry.id   AF-A0A2V5KH78-F1
#
_cell.length_a   1.000
_cell.length_b   1.000
_cell.length_c   1.000
_cell.angle_alpha   90.00
_cell.angle_beta   90.00
_cell.angle_gamma   90.00
#
_symmetry.space_group_name_H-M   'P 1'
#
loop_
_entity.id
_entity.type
_entity.pdbx_description
1 polymer ?
#
loop_
_entity_poly.entity_id
_entity_poly.type
_entity_poly.pdbx_seq_one_letter_code
_entity_poly.pdbx_strand_id
1 'polypeptide(L)'
;MNPLFQSRKSIALFLIALPLAWFAISPTARAVSPAPDGGYPNRNTAEGDDALFSLTTGFGNTAIGFDALYGTNGSYNTANGYRALEHNTTTGNTATGADALRSNTSGTYNTATGYGALEYNTTGHADTATGLRALYSNINGLGNTADGYQALFFNTTGTNNTANGANALHDNTTGYDNTATGESALNHTTTGSGNVALGFRAGGNLTTGSNNIDIGNEGVAGEANTIRIGTRGTQTRTFIVGIYGATAAGGVPVYLESHGQLGTAGD
;
A
#
# COMPACT_ATOMS: atom_id res chain seq x y z
N MET A 1 -18.51 82.76 -39.30
CA MET A 1 -17.64 82.09 -38.31
C MET A 1 -18.54 81.47 -37.25
N ASN A 2 -18.73 80.14 -37.29
CA ASN A 2 -19.51 79.38 -36.29
C ASN A 2 -18.54 78.51 -35.46
N PRO A 3 -18.56 78.55 -34.12
CA PRO A 3 -17.64 77.74 -33.33
C PRO A 3 -18.17 76.30 -33.20
N LEU A 4 -17.60 75.40 -34.01
CA LEU A 4 -17.75 73.95 -33.94
C LEU A 4 -16.91 73.34 -32.79
N PHE A 5 -17.07 73.76 -31.53
CA PHE A 5 -16.25 73.20 -30.45
C PHE A 5 -16.95 73.20 -29.08
N GLN A 6 -18.09 72.53 -28.95
CA GLN A 6 -18.60 72.20 -27.59
C GLN A 6 -19.35 70.88 -27.44
N SER A 7 -19.82 70.26 -28.53
CA SER A 7 -20.52 68.96 -28.47
C SER A 7 -19.58 67.74 -28.40
N ARG A 8 -18.33 67.87 -28.88
CA ARG A 8 -17.40 66.72 -28.98
C ARG A 8 -16.91 66.20 -27.64
N LYS A 9 -16.83 67.04 -26.59
CA LYS A 9 -16.29 66.62 -25.28
C LYS A 9 -17.30 65.88 -24.41
N SER A 10 -18.58 66.26 -24.45
CA SER A 10 -19.62 65.67 -23.59
C SER A 10 -20.13 64.32 -24.11
N ILE A 11 -20.23 64.16 -25.44
CA ILE A 11 -20.57 62.87 -26.07
C ILE A 11 -19.43 61.86 -25.87
N ALA A 12 -18.18 62.33 -25.95
CA ALA A 12 -17.01 61.48 -25.70
C ALA A 12 -16.96 60.97 -24.25
N LEU A 13 -17.30 61.79 -23.26
CA LEU A 13 -17.34 61.35 -21.86
C LEU A 13 -18.43 60.30 -21.61
N PHE A 14 -19.60 60.46 -22.23
CA PHE A 14 -20.73 59.55 -22.05
C PHE A 14 -20.50 58.18 -22.73
N LEU A 15 -19.82 58.18 -23.88
CA LEU A 15 -19.45 56.95 -24.60
C LEU A 15 -18.35 56.14 -23.91
N ILE A 16 -17.55 56.75 -23.03
CA ILE A 16 -16.52 56.07 -22.24
C ILE A 16 -17.09 55.57 -20.91
N ALA A 17 -17.97 56.34 -20.27
CA ALA A 17 -18.53 56.00 -18.97
C ALA A 17 -19.48 54.80 -19.00
N LEU A 18 -20.27 54.62 -20.06
CA LEU A 18 -21.20 53.48 -20.20
C LEU A 18 -20.51 52.11 -20.20
N PRO A 19 -19.46 51.86 -21.01
CA PRO A 19 -18.73 50.58 -20.98
C PRO A 19 -18.00 50.34 -19.66
N LEU A 20 -17.40 51.38 -19.06
CA LEU A 20 -16.72 51.28 -17.76
C LEU A 20 -17.69 50.96 -16.60
N ALA A 21 -18.91 51.49 -16.64
CA ALA A 21 -19.96 51.12 -15.70
C ALA A 21 -20.39 49.65 -15.88
N TRP A 22 -20.36 49.12 -17.10
CA TRP A 22 -20.62 47.69 -17.37
C TRP A 22 -19.54 46.77 -16.80
N PHE A 23 -18.26 47.19 -16.79
CA PHE A 23 -17.17 46.47 -16.12
C PHE A 23 -17.27 46.52 -14.60
N ALA A 24 -17.84 47.59 -14.03
CA ALA A 24 -18.02 47.73 -12.58
C ALA A 24 -19.16 46.87 -12.02
N ILE A 25 -20.10 46.42 -12.86
CA ILE A 25 -21.25 45.58 -12.48
C ILE A 25 -21.11 44.14 -13.03
N SER A 26 -20.07 43.89 -13.85
CA SER A 26 -19.71 42.53 -14.24
C SER A 26 -19.31 41.76 -12.98
N PRO A 27 -19.92 40.61 -12.66
CA PRO A 27 -19.28 39.70 -11.71
C PRO A 27 -17.86 39.44 -12.22
N THR A 28 -16.86 39.43 -11.33
CA THR A 28 -15.51 38.94 -11.65
C THR A 28 -15.63 37.46 -11.98
N ALA A 29 -15.98 37.17 -13.24
CA ALA A 29 -16.24 35.85 -13.75
C ALA A 29 -15.60 35.70 -15.12
N ARG A 30 -14.88 34.63 -15.47
CA ARG A 30 -14.19 33.53 -14.77
C ARG A 30 -13.18 32.99 -15.81
N ALA A 31 -12.39 32.00 -15.41
CA ALA A 31 -11.61 31.07 -16.23
C ALA A 31 -10.17 31.52 -16.59
N VAL A 32 -9.22 31.09 -15.76
CA VAL A 32 -7.97 30.57 -16.35
C VAL A 32 -8.29 29.16 -16.82
N SER A 33 -8.22 28.96 -18.13
CA SER A 33 -8.38 27.67 -18.79
C SER A 33 -7.01 27.17 -19.21
N PRO A 34 -6.45 26.20 -18.49
CA PRO A 34 -6.80 25.83 -17.10
C PRO A 34 -5.86 26.58 -16.14
N ALA A 35 -6.04 26.79 -14.83
CA ALA A 35 -7.03 26.61 -13.77
C ALA A 35 -6.52 27.49 -12.58
N PRO A 36 -7.22 27.69 -11.45
CA PRO A 36 -6.53 27.96 -10.18
C PRO A 36 -5.84 26.65 -9.77
N ASP A 37 -4.51 26.66 -9.81
CA ASP A 37 -3.66 25.57 -9.36
C ASP A 37 -3.78 25.38 -7.83
N GLY A 38 -4.13 24.17 -7.40
CA GLY A 38 -3.85 23.67 -6.05
C GLY A 38 -4.74 24.14 -4.88
N GLY A 39 -5.63 25.12 -5.03
CA GLY A 39 -6.41 25.64 -3.90
C GLY A 39 -7.91 25.32 -3.93
N TYR A 40 -8.36 24.28 -3.21
CA TYR A 40 -9.78 23.92 -3.08
C TYR A 40 -10.32 24.21 -1.65
N PRO A 41 -11.65 24.41 -1.48
CA PRO A 41 -12.26 24.53 -0.15
C PRO A 41 -11.86 23.39 0.78
N ASN A 42 -11.92 23.62 2.10
CA ASN A 42 -11.54 22.65 3.13
C ASN A 42 -10.07 22.17 3.06
N ARG A 43 -9.15 23.04 2.64
CA ARG A 43 -7.70 22.75 2.55
C ARG A 43 -7.40 21.55 1.64
N ASN A 44 -8.18 21.38 0.58
CA ASN A 44 -7.91 20.36 -0.43
C ASN A 44 -6.99 20.93 -1.52
N THR A 45 -6.18 20.09 -2.14
CA THR A 45 -5.29 20.39 -3.26
C THR A 45 -5.63 19.47 -4.42
N ALA A 46 -5.86 20.02 -5.62
CA ALA A 46 -6.04 19.21 -6.83
C ALA A 46 -5.25 19.79 -8.01
N GLU A 47 -4.56 18.91 -8.74
CA GLU A 47 -3.81 19.22 -9.97
C GLU A 47 -3.92 18.05 -10.96
N GLY A 48 -4.54 18.28 -12.11
CA GLY A 48 -4.81 17.24 -13.11
C GLY A 48 -6.24 17.33 -13.65
N ASP A 49 -6.49 16.68 -14.78
CA ASP A 49 -7.84 16.58 -15.34
C ASP A 49 -8.70 15.66 -14.47
N ASP A 50 -9.92 16.10 -14.17
CA ASP A 50 -10.87 15.42 -13.27
C ASP A 50 -10.33 15.05 -11.87
N ALA A 51 -9.20 15.63 -11.45
CA ALA A 51 -8.69 15.50 -10.09
C ALA A 51 -9.69 16.13 -9.10
N LEU A 52 -10.15 15.35 -8.12
CA LEU A 52 -11.10 15.80 -7.10
C LEU A 52 -12.47 16.27 -7.66
N PHE A 53 -12.84 15.84 -8.88
CA PHE A 53 -14.00 16.36 -9.63
C PHE A 53 -15.34 16.29 -8.88
N SER A 54 -15.58 15.21 -8.14
CA SER A 54 -16.85 14.92 -7.46
C SER A 54 -16.79 15.14 -5.94
N LEU A 55 -15.92 16.01 -5.43
CA LEU A 55 -15.84 16.27 -3.98
C LEU A 55 -17.10 16.97 -3.46
N THR A 56 -17.91 16.23 -2.70
CA THR A 56 -19.09 16.76 -2.00
C THR A 56 -18.78 17.25 -0.59
N THR A 57 -18.02 16.47 0.19
CA THR A 57 -17.61 16.78 1.57
C THR A 57 -16.25 16.14 1.86
N GLY A 58 -15.35 16.80 2.58
CA GLY A 58 -14.02 16.26 2.86
C GLY A 58 -12.98 17.36 3.02
N PHE A 59 -11.98 17.11 3.86
CA PHE A 59 -10.99 18.10 4.27
C PHE A 59 -9.55 17.54 4.15
N GLY A 60 -8.61 18.40 3.73
CA GLY A 60 -7.19 18.07 3.77
C GLY A 60 -6.75 16.97 2.81
N ASN A 61 -7.42 16.83 1.66
CA ASN A 61 -7.03 15.87 0.62
C ASN A 61 -6.05 16.50 -0.39
N THR A 62 -5.16 15.69 -0.94
CA THR A 62 -4.27 16.05 -2.06
C THR A 62 -4.52 15.10 -3.22
N ALA A 63 -4.78 15.62 -4.42
CA ALA A 63 -5.02 14.84 -5.63
C ALA A 63 -4.17 15.39 -6.79
N ILE A 64 -3.22 14.60 -7.28
CA ILE A 64 -2.30 14.99 -8.35
C ILE A 64 -2.34 13.90 -9.42
N GLY A 65 -2.76 14.23 -10.64
CA GLY A 65 -2.90 13.30 -11.75
C GLY A 65 -4.32 13.24 -12.33
N PHE A 66 -4.44 12.59 -13.49
CA PHE A 66 -5.71 12.40 -14.18
C PHE A 66 -6.60 11.40 -13.42
N ASP A 67 -7.87 11.74 -13.19
CA ASP A 67 -8.83 10.98 -12.36
C ASP A 67 -8.36 10.72 -10.90
N ALA A 68 -7.34 11.45 -10.41
CA ALA A 68 -6.83 11.26 -9.07
C ALA A 68 -7.90 11.68 -8.04
N LEU A 69 -8.27 10.76 -7.15
CA LEU A 69 -9.30 10.98 -6.12
C LEU A 69 -10.60 11.55 -6.70
N TYR A 70 -11.03 11.01 -7.85
CA TYR A 70 -12.17 11.51 -8.66
C TYR A 70 -13.42 11.83 -7.83
N GLY A 71 -13.75 11.00 -6.82
CA GLY A 71 -14.81 11.31 -5.86
C GLY A 71 -14.50 10.74 -4.49
N THR A 72 -14.62 11.56 -3.44
CA THR A 72 -14.49 11.10 -2.05
C THR A 72 -15.41 11.91 -1.12
N ASN A 73 -15.90 11.26 -0.07
CA ASN A 73 -16.50 11.92 1.09
C ASN A 73 -15.52 11.99 2.28
N GLY A 74 -14.34 11.40 2.13
CA GLY A 74 -13.35 11.27 3.17
C GLY A 74 -12.36 12.43 3.23
N SER A 75 -11.61 12.45 4.33
CA SER A 75 -10.60 13.46 4.63
C SER A 75 -9.20 12.85 4.63
N TYR A 76 -8.17 13.70 4.59
CA TYR A 76 -6.77 13.30 4.78
C TYR A 76 -6.27 12.23 3.80
N ASN A 77 -6.77 12.22 2.56
CA ASN A 77 -6.29 11.32 1.52
C ASN A 77 -5.22 12.01 0.65
N THR A 78 -4.20 11.26 0.24
CA THR A 78 -3.20 11.71 -0.73
C THR A 78 -3.22 10.78 -1.93
N ALA A 79 -3.55 11.29 -3.10
CA ALA A 79 -3.54 10.58 -4.38
C ALA A 79 -2.54 11.26 -5.31
N ASN A 80 -1.55 10.51 -5.81
CA ASN A 80 -0.57 10.98 -6.78
C ASN A 80 -0.38 9.93 -7.88
N GLY A 81 -1.00 10.14 -9.04
CA GLY A 81 -0.94 9.25 -10.19
C GLY A 81 -2.27 9.15 -10.93
N TYR A 82 -2.22 8.60 -12.13
CA TYR A 82 -3.42 8.28 -12.93
C TYR A 82 -4.34 7.34 -12.17
N ARG A 83 -5.59 7.75 -11.92
CA ARG A 83 -6.62 6.97 -11.19
C ARG A 83 -6.23 6.51 -9.78
N ALA A 84 -5.25 7.16 -9.16
CA ALA A 84 -4.94 6.91 -7.75
C ALA A 84 -6.17 7.27 -6.90
N LEU A 85 -6.66 6.33 -6.08
CA LEU A 85 -7.86 6.50 -5.23
C LEU A 85 -9.15 6.91 -5.99
N GLU A 86 -9.30 6.56 -7.26
CA GLU A 86 -10.45 6.94 -8.12
C GLU A 86 -11.82 6.70 -7.46
N HIS A 87 -12.03 5.52 -6.86
CA HIS A 87 -13.29 5.14 -6.21
C HIS A 87 -13.21 5.13 -4.68
N ASN A 88 -12.34 5.95 -4.09
CA ASN A 88 -12.15 5.99 -2.65
C ASN A 88 -13.25 6.78 -1.91
N THR A 89 -14.03 6.13 -1.05
CA THR A 89 -15.08 6.82 -0.28
C THR A 89 -14.69 7.18 1.16
N THR A 90 -13.45 6.88 1.58
CA THR A 90 -13.02 6.89 2.99
C THR A 90 -11.84 7.83 3.28
N THR A 91 -11.38 7.82 4.54
CA THR A 91 -10.42 8.78 5.11
C THR A 91 -9.05 8.13 5.35
N GLY A 92 -7.99 8.92 5.17
CA GLY A 92 -6.65 8.58 5.66
C GLY A 92 -5.85 7.65 4.76
N ASN A 93 -6.10 7.61 3.45
CA ASN A 93 -5.36 6.76 2.52
C ASN A 93 -4.29 7.54 1.74
N THR A 94 -3.12 6.93 1.55
CA THR A 94 -2.04 7.46 0.70
C THR A 94 -1.82 6.53 -0.48
N ALA A 95 -1.94 7.04 -1.70
CA ALA A 95 -1.74 6.32 -2.94
C ALA A 95 -0.79 7.10 -3.85
N THR A 96 0.34 6.50 -4.20
CA THR A 96 1.32 7.06 -5.14
C THR A 96 1.64 6.04 -6.21
N GLY A 97 1.30 6.33 -7.46
CA GLY A 97 1.39 5.42 -8.59
C GLY A 97 0.07 5.31 -9.34
N ALA A 98 0.14 4.93 -10.62
CA ALA A 98 -1.06 4.71 -11.40
C ALA A 98 -1.87 3.52 -10.86
N ASP A 99 -3.19 3.66 -10.79
CA ASP A 99 -4.15 2.69 -10.27
C ASP A 99 -3.92 2.25 -8.80
N ALA A 100 -3.08 2.96 -8.04
CA ALA A 100 -2.87 2.68 -6.62
C ALA A 100 -4.16 2.95 -5.81
N LEU A 101 -4.62 1.97 -5.02
CA LEU A 101 -5.89 2.01 -4.26
C LEU A 101 -7.14 2.39 -5.08
N ARG A 102 -7.14 2.11 -6.40
CA ARG A 102 -8.20 2.55 -7.33
C ARG A 102 -9.61 2.18 -6.86
N SER A 103 -9.81 0.97 -6.34
CA SER A 103 -11.13 0.45 -5.95
C SER A 103 -11.35 0.41 -4.42
N ASN A 104 -10.81 1.38 -3.68
CA ASN A 104 -10.90 1.41 -2.21
C ASN A 104 -12.25 1.86 -1.64
N THR A 105 -13.22 0.94 -1.51
CA THR A 105 -14.59 1.34 -1.12
C THR A 105 -14.76 1.72 0.34
N SER A 106 -14.26 0.95 1.31
CA SER A 106 -14.45 1.20 2.75
C SER A 106 -13.16 1.10 3.59
N GLY A 107 -12.02 0.78 2.98
CA GLY A 107 -10.73 0.66 3.68
C GLY A 107 -10.18 2.00 4.13
N THR A 108 -9.63 2.09 5.34
CA THR A 108 -9.00 3.30 5.88
C THR A 108 -7.55 3.06 6.26
N TYR A 109 -6.76 4.13 6.32
CA TYR A 109 -5.37 4.09 6.78
C TYR A 109 -4.44 3.19 5.94
N ASN A 110 -4.70 3.08 4.64
CA ASN A 110 -3.88 2.31 3.73
C ASN A 110 -2.80 3.18 3.06
N THR A 111 -1.60 2.62 2.89
CA THR A 111 -0.50 3.25 2.15
C THR A 111 -0.14 2.37 0.96
N ALA A 112 -0.30 2.88 -0.26
CA ALA A 112 0.01 2.20 -1.51
C ALA A 112 1.01 3.02 -2.33
N THR A 113 2.17 2.46 -2.62
CA THR A 113 3.20 3.08 -3.47
C THR A 113 3.63 2.11 -4.57
N GLY A 114 3.24 2.39 -5.80
CA GLY A 114 3.55 1.56 -6.97
C GLY A 114 2.37 1.43 -7.92
N TYR A 115 2.64 1.00 -9.15
CA TYR A 115 1.60 0.73 -10.14
C TYR A 115 0.70 -0.43 -9.67
N GLY A 116 -0.61 -0.17 -9.53
CA GLY A 116 -1.61 -1.15 -9.09
C GLY A 116 -1.40 -1.68 -7.67
N ALA A 117 -0.65 -1.00 -6.82
CA ALA A 117 -0.54 -1.37 -5.41
C ALA A 117 -1.91 -1.21 -4.72
N LEU A 118 -2.40 -2.25 -4.03
CA LEU A 118 -3.73 -2.28 -3.40
C LEU A 118 -4.90 -1.93 -4.36
N GLU A 119 -4.79 -2.22 -5.67
CA GLU A 119 -5.80 -1.80 -6.67
C GLU A 119 -7.23 -2.29 -6.32
N TYR A 120 -7.36 -3.53 -5.87
CA TYR A 120 -8.63 -4.16 -5.48
C TYR A 120 -8.76 -4.33 -3.96
N ASN A 121 -8.54 -3.26 -3.21
CA ASN A 121 -8.75 -3.25 -1.76
C ASN A 121 -10.18 -2.85 -1.37
N THR A 122 -11.11 -3.76 -1.08
CA THR A 122 -12.51 -3.33 -0.84
C THR A 122 -12.75 -2.79 0.57
N THR A 123 -12.37 -3.55 1.61
CA THR A 123 -12.63 -3.21 3.03
C THR A 123 -11.38 -3.28 3.93
N GLY A 124 -10.25 -3.75 3.39
CA GLY A 124 -8.99 -3.84 4.11
C GLY A 124 -8.51 -2.50 4.65
N HIS A 125 -7.97 -2.49 5.87
CA HIS A 125 -7.52 -1.30 6.55
C HIS A 125 -6.17 -1.51 7.25
N ALA A 126 -5.43 -0.42 7.42
CA ALA A 126 -4.08 -0.38 7.97
C ALA A 126 -3.07 -1.23 7.17
N ASP A 127 -3.24 -1.34 5.86
CA ASP A 127 -2.31 -2.05 4.98
C ASP A 127 -1.23 -1.12 4.42
N THR A 128 0.00 -1.64 4.30
CA THR A 128 1.12 -0.95 3.64
C THR A 128 1.60 -1.78 2.45
N ALA A 129 1.52 -1.24 1.25
CA ALA A 129 1.92 -1.88 0.01
C ALA A 129 2.92 -1.00 -0.76
N THR A 130 4.14 -1.45 -0.92
CA THR A 130 5.19 -0.78 -1.70
C THR A 130 5.69 -1.74 -2.77
N GLY A 131 5.67 -1.32 -4.04
CA GLY A 131 6.06 -2.14 -5.17
C GLY A 131 4.94 -2.30 -6.21
N LEU A 132 5.32 -2.77 -7.40
CA LEU A 132 4.36 -3.00 -8.48
C LEU A 132 3.42 -4.14 -8.09
N ARG A 133 2.12 -3.84 -8.03
CA ARG A 133 1.04 -4.76 -7.65
C ARG A 133 1.27 -5.48 -6.32
N ALA A 134 1.95 -4.83 -5.36
CA ALA A 134 1.96 -5.29 -3.97
C ALA A 134 0.52 -5.24 -3.40
N LEU A 135 0.09 -6.30 -2.70
CA LEU A 135 -1.27 -6.45 -2.15
C LEU A 135 -2.37 -6.20 -3.20
N TYR A 136 -2.15 -6.61 -4.45
CA TYR A 136 -3.06 -6.32 -5.58
C TYR A 136 -4.53 -6.63 -5.31
N SER A 137 -4.82 -7.79 -4.71
CA SER A 137 -6.16 -8.27 -4.39
C SER A 137 -6.35 -8.47 -2.89
N ASN A 138 -6.64 -7.40 -2.15
CA ASN A 138 -6.88 -7.42 -0.70
C ASN A 138 -8.36 -7.12 -0.33
N ILE A 139 -9.23 -8.12 -0.35
CA ILE A 139 -10.68 -7.88 -0.20
C ILE A 139 -11.01 -7.40 1.24
N ASN A 140 -10.63 -8.19 2.24
CA ASN A 140 -10.93 -7.95 3.66
C ASN A 140 -9.70 -8.12 4.59
N GLY A 141 -8.50 -8.29 4.04
CA GLY A 141 -7.30 -8.47 4.84
C GLY A 141 -6.92 -7.19 5.59
N LEU A 142 -6.46 -7.33 6.83
CA LEU A 142 -6.17 -6.21 7.73
C LEU A 142 -4.71 -6.25 8.18
N GLY A 143 -4.07 -5.08 8.27
CA GLY A 143 -2.75 -4.96 8.89
C GLY A 143 -1.63 -5.68 8.14
N ASN A 144 -1.73 -5.83 6.81
CA ASN A 144 -0.70 -6.48 6.02
C ASN A 144 0.38 -5.48 5.59
N THR A 145 1.63 -5.92 5.59
CA THR A 145 2.77 -5.17 5.04
C THR A 145 3.37 -5.95 3.87
N ALA A 146 3.35 -5.36 2.68
CA ALA A 146 3.92 -5.92 1.47
C ALA A 146 4.93 -4.92 0.87
N ASP A 147 6.19 -5.33 0.77
CA ASP A 147 7.27 -4.58 0.16
C ASP A 147 7.96 -5.45 -0.90
N GLY A 148 7.67 -5.18 -2.18
CA GLY A 148 8.22 -5.92 -3.30
C GLY A 148 7.27 -6.04 -4.49
N TYR A 149 7.82 -6.43 -5.63
CA TYR A 149 7.04 -6.79 -6.82
C TYR A 149 6.10 -7.96 -6.49
N GLN A 150 4.79 -7.75 -6.64
CA GLN A 150 3.75 -8.76 -6.39
C GLN A 150 3.82 -9.49 -5.03
N ALA A 151 4.35 -8.83 -3.99
CA ALA A 151 4.27 -9.32 -2.63
C ALA A 151 2.80 -9.35 -2.17
N LEU A 152 2.34 -10.45 -1.56
CA LEU A 152 0.94 -10.66 -1.13
C LEU A 152 -0.11 -10.45 -2.23
N PHE A 153 0.21 -10.80 -3.48
CA PHE A 153 -0.62 -10.49 -4.66
C PHE A 153 -2.07 -10.98 -4.55
N PHE A 154 -2.29 -12.20 -4.06
CA PHE A 154 -3.61 -12.84 -3.97
C PHE A 154 -4.26 -12.83 -2.57
N ASN A 155 -3.83 -11.94 -1.66
CA ASN A 155 -4.29 -11.93 -0.26
C ASN A 155 -5.77 -11.54 -0.07
N THR A 156 -6.71 -12.46 -0.24
CA THR A 156 -8.14 -12.13 -0.14
C THR A 156 -8.59 -11.70 1.26
N THR A 157 -8.30 -12.48 2.30
CA THR A 157 -8.77 -12.22 3.68
C THR A 157 -7.69 -12.40 4.75
N GLY A 158 -6.46 -12.73 4.36
CA GLY A 158 -5.36 -12.91 5.30
C GLY A 158 -5.04 -11.61 6.05
N THR A 159 -4.73 -11.72 7.33
CA THR A 159 -4.44 -10.57 8.20
C THR A 159 -3.06 -10.66 8.82
N ASN A 160 -2.46 -9.50 9.13
CA ASN A 160 -1.17 -9.36 9.80
C ASN A 160 -0.01 -10.10 9.13
N ASN A 161 -0.04 -10.23 7.80
CA ASN A 161 1.08 -10.82 7.08
C ASN A 161 2.14 -9.75 6.77
N THR A 162 3.41 -10.12 6.91
CA THR A 162 4.56 -9.31 6.50
C THR A 162 5.28 -10.02 5.36
N ALA A 163 5.31 -9.41 4.18
CA ALA A 163 5.98 -9.90 2.99
C ALA A 163 7.00 -8.86 2.51
N ASN A 164 8.29 -9.17 2.62
CA ASN A 164 9.38 -8.34 2.14
C ASN A 164 10.19 -9.13 1.10
N GLY A 165 10.05 -8.79 -0.17
CA GLY A 165 10.69 -9.45 -1.30
C GLY A 165 9.76 -9.63 -2.49
N ALA A 166 10.34 -9.73 -3.69
CA ALA A 166 9.56 -10.04 -4.89
C ALA A 166 8.86 -11.40 -4.74
N ASN A 167 7.55 -11.43 -5.00
CA ASN A 167 6.69 -12.61 -4.89
C ASN A 167 6.67 -13.27 -3.49
N ALA A 168 7.04 -12.57 -2.42
CA ALA A 168 6.87 -13.07 -1.06
C ALA A 168 5.38 -13.20 -0.73
N LEU A 169 4.95 -14.36 -0.21
CA LEU A 169 3.55 -14.69 0.08
C LEU A 169 2.58 -14.47 -1.11
N HIS A 170 3.05 -14.67 -2.35
CA HIS A 170 2.30 -14.36 -3.57
C HIS A 170 0.90 -15.02 -3.62
N ASP A 171 0.83 -16.32 -3.33
CA ASP A 171 -0.39 -17.12 -3.39
C ASP A 171 -1.19 -17.15 -2.08
N ASN A 172 -0.79 -16.38 -1.05
CA ASN A 172 -1.53 -16.36 0.21
C ASN A 172 -2.94 -15.84 -0.04
N THR A 173 -3.96 -16.63 0.29
CA THR A 173 -5.36 -16.23 0.13
C THR A 173 -5.99 -15.88 1.46
N THR A 174 -5.83 -16.74 2.48
CA THR A 174 -6.50 -16.60 3.78
C THR A 174 -5.57 -16.81 4.98
N GLY A 175 -4.31 -17.18 4.75
CA GLY A 175 -3.32 -17.35 5.81
C GLY A 175 -3.06 -16.04 6.54
N TYR A 176 -2.77 -16.13 7.84
CA TYR A 176 -2.59 -14.98 8.73
C TYR A 176 -1.32 -15.13 9.58
N ASP A 177 -0.84 -13.99 10.11
CA ASP A 177 0.35 -13.91 10.96
C ASP A 177 1.62 -14.55 10.33
N ASN A 178 1.75 -14.54 8.99
CA ASN A 178 2.95 -15.03 8.32
C ASN A 178 4.00 -13.92 8.16
N THR A 179 5.27 -14.26 8.32
CA THR A 179 6.41 -13.38 8.02
C THR A 179 7.28 -14.01 6.94
N ALA A 180 7.36 -13.41 5.76
CA ALA A 180 8.17 -13.84 4.65
C ALA A 180 9.15 -12.74 4.24
N THR A 181 10.44 -12.97 4.45
CA THR A 181 11.51 -12.04 4.07
C THR A 181 12.47 -12.73 3.12
N GLY A 182 12.46 -12.33 1.85
CA GLY A 182 13.23 -12.90 0.76
C GLY A 182 12.41 -13.04 -0.51
N GLU A 183 13.08 -13.01 -1.66
CA GLU A 183 12.41 -13.30 -2.93
C GLU A 183 11.78 -14.71 -2.90
N SER A 184 10.50 -14.77 -3.24
CA SER A 184 9.68 -15.98 -3.28
C SER A 184 9.59 -16.76 -1.95
N ALA A 185 9.81 -16.09 -0.82
CA ALA A 185 9.58 -16.69 0.50
C ALA A 185 8.07 -16.93 0.71
N LEU A 186 7.70 -18.14 1.16
CA LEU A 186 6.30 -18.62 1.29
C LEU A 186 5.43 -18.41 0.04
N ASN A 187 6.03 -18.43 -1.15
CA ASN A 187 5.35 -18.04 -2.39
C ASN A 187 4.05 -18.83 -2.67
N HIS A 188 4.02 -20.12 -2.35
CA HIS A 188 2.89 -21.03 -2.62
C HIS A 188 2.01 -21.29 -1.39
N THR A 189 2.22 -20.60 -0.26
CA THR A 189 1.39 -20.78 0.93
C THR A 189 0.03 -20.15 0.66
N THR A 190 -1.06 -20.93 0.66
CA THR A 190 -2.42 -20.44 0.38
C THR A 190 -3.21 -20.15 1.67
N THR A 191 -3.19 -21.10 2.62
CA THR A 191 -3.99 -21.04 3.85
C THR A 191 -3.19 -21.25 5.13
N GLY A 192 -1.88 -21.47 5.02
CA GLY A 192 -1.00 -21.65 6.17
C GLY A 192 -0.90 -20.37 7.01
N SER A 193 -0.82 -20.51 8.33
CA SER A 193 -0.74 -19.38 9.27
C SER A 193 0.42 -19.52 10.25
N GLY A 194 0.91 -18.39 10.75
CA GLY A 194 1.98 -18.36 11.75
C GLY A 194 3.33 -18.89 11.24
N ASN A 195 3.59 -18.86 9.93
CA ASN A 195 4.86 -19.30 9.37
C ASN A 195 5.87 -18.14 9.33
N VAL A 196 7.14 -18.45 9.60
CA VAL A 196 8.26 -17.53 9.46
C VAL A 196 9.21 -18.09 8.40
N ALA A 197 9.44 -17.35 7.33
CA ALA A 197 10.38 -17.69 6.28
C ALA A 197 11.39 -16.58 6.05
N LEU A 198 12.67 -16.93 6.12
CA LEU A 198 13.78 -16.00 5.92
C LEU A 198 14.78 -16.52 4.90
N GLY A 199 14.88 -15.83 3.77
CA GLY A 199 15.82 -16.12 2.67
C GLY A 199 15.13 -16.37 1.34
N PHE A 200 15.93 -16.45 0.27
CA PHE A 200 15.47 -16.81 -1.07
C PHE A 200 14.74 -18.16 -1.05
N ARG A 201 13.48 -18.15 -1.50
CA ARG A 201 12.59 -19.32 -1.56
C ARG A 201 12.37 -20.03 -0.21
N ALA A 202 12.62 -19.35 0.91
CA ALA A 202 12.39 -19.95 2.22
C ALA A 202 10.90 -20.33 2.38
N GLY A 203 10.62 -21.55 2.81
CA GLY A 203 9.26 -22.09 2.91
C GLY A 203 8.49 -22.14 1.57
N GLY A 204 9.16 -22.02 0.42
CA GLY A 204 8.52 -21.98 -0.89
C GLY A 204 7.73 -23.25 -1.28
N ASN A 205 7.96 -24.38 -0.61
CA ASN A 205 7.22 -25.63 -0.78
C ASN A 205 6.05 -25.77 0.23
N LEU A 206 5.91 -24.86 1.20
CA LEU A 206 4.75 -24.85 2.09
C LEU A 206 3.51 -24.38 1.32
N THR A 207 2.46 -25.20 1.36
CA THR A 207 1.18 -24.88 0.69
C THR A 207 0.10 -24.56 1.72
N THR A 208 -0.17 -25.48 2.65
CA THR A 208 -1.23 -25.32 3.68
C THR A 208 -0.71 -25.42 5.11
N GLY A 209 0.59 -25.66 5.28
CA GLY A 209 1.25 -25.86 6.56
C GLY A 209 1.26 -24.62 7.46
N SER A 210 1.17 -24.81 8.78
CA SER A 210 1.14 -23.72 9.76
C SER A 210 2.23 -23.88 10.83
N ASN A 211 2.61 -22.76 11.46
CA ASN A 211 3.56 -22.70 12.56
C ASN A 211 4.97 -23.23 12.22
N ASN A 212 5.42 -23.08 10.98
CA ASN A 212 6.77 -23.46 10.58
C ASN A 212 7.75 -22.29 10.65
N ILE A 213 9.03 -22.60 10.87
CA ILE A 213 10.13 -21.64 10.76
C ILE A 213 11.14 -22.17 9.75
N ASP A 214 11.19 -21.56 8.58
CA ASP A 214 12.12 -21.89 7.49
C ASP A 214 13.17 -20.79 7.32
N ILE A 215 14.42 -21.08 7.62
CA ILE A 215 15.54 -20.14 7.44
C ILE A 215 16.49 -20.70 6.40
N GLY A 216 16.47 -20.15 5.18
CA GLY A 216 17.28 -20.65 4.06
C GLY A 216 16.97 -22.11 3.70
N ASN A 217 15.73 -22.54 3.93
CA ASN A 217 15.21 -23.86 3.60
C ASN A 217 13.91 -23.72 2.82
N GLU A 218 13.70 -24.50 1.76
CA GLU A 218 12.47 -24.41 0.96
C GLU A 218 11.21 -24.95 1.67
N GLY A 219 11.33 -25.58 2.83
CA GLY A 219 10.21 -26.21 3.53
C GLY A 219 9.77 -27.54 2.89
N VAL A 220 8.73 -28.14 3.44
CA VAL A 220 8.10 -29.38 2.95
C VAL A 220 6.60 -29.19 2.86
N ALA A 221 5.98 -29.65 1.77
CA ALA A 221 4.55 -29.48 1.53
C ALA A 221 3.70 -30.05 2.68
N GLY A 222 2.77 -29.23 3.17
CA GLY A 222 1.83 -29.58 4.25
C GLY A 222 2.45 -29.75 5.64
N GLU A 223 3.75 -29.51 5.80
CA GLU A 223 4.41 -29.60 7.10
C GLU A 223 3.86 -28.58 8.08
N ALA A 224 3.82 -28.91 9.37
CA ALA A 224 3.37 -27.99 10.41
C ALA A 224 4.26 -28.12 11.64
N ASN A 225 4.33 -27.05 12.43
CA ASN A 225 5.02 -27.00 13.73
C ASN A 225 6.51 -27.40 13.64
N THR A 226 7.18 -27.12 12.52
CA THR A 226 8.54 -27.58 12.25
C THR A 226 9.52 -26.43 12.03
N ILE A 227 10.74 -26.56 12.55
CA ILE A 227 11.85 -25.63 12.30
C ILE A 227 12.82 -26.28 11.31
N ARG A 228 13.14 -25.59 10.22
CA ARG A 228 14.18 -25.96 9.26
C ARG A 228 15.17 -24.81 9.07
N ILE A 229 16.45 -25.10 9.26
CA ILE A 229 17.53 -24.13 9.10
C ILE A 229 18.56 -24.68 8.12
N GLY A 230 18.76 -23.95 7.02
CA GLY A 230 19.70 -24.27 5.95
C GLY A 230 19.19 -25.34 5.00
N THR A 231 19.98 -25.62 3.98
CA THR A 231 19.71 -26.61 2.93
C THR A 231 20.60 -27.84 3.13
N ARG A 232 20.00 -29.03 3.06
CA ARG A 232 20.70 -30.32 3.21
C ARG A 232 21.88 -30.40 2.22
N GLY A 233 23.06 -30.72 2.74
CA GLY A 233 24.30 -30.84 1.95
C GLY A 233 25.06 -29.53 1.72
N THR A 234 24.45 -28.36 1.94
CA THR A 234 25.15 -27.06 1.84
C THR A 234 25.72 -26.64 3.19
N GLN A 235 24.87 -26.53 4.22
CA GLN A 235 25.32 -26.29 5.58
C GLN A 235 25.84 -27.60 6.18
N THR A 236 27.17 -27.74 6.27
CA THR A 236 27.85 -28.92 6.82
C THR A 236 28.20 -28.80 8.29
N ARG A 237 27.99 -27.62 8.89
CA ARG A 237 28.26 -27.34 10.30
C ARG A 237 27.19 -26.40 10.84
N THR A 238 26.73 -26.65 12.06
CA THR A 238 25.77 -25.81 12.79
C THR A 238 26.38 -25.41 14.12
N PHE A 239 26.46 -24.11 14.36
CA PHE A 239 26.95 -23.55 15.62
C PHE A 239 25.84 -22.73 16.27
N ILE A 240 25.30 -23.22 17.39
CA ILE A 240 24.38 -22.44 18.23
C ILE A 240 25.22 -21.81 19.33
N VAL A 241 25.55 -20.52 19.17
CA VAL A 241 26.59 -19.86 19.98
C VAL A 241 26.37 -19.96 21.49
N GLY A 242 25.12 -19.95 21.96
CA GLY A 242 24.78 -20.05 23.38
C GLY A 242 25.10 -21.41 24.02
N ILE A 243 25.28 -22.46 23.22
CA ILE A 243 25.65 -23.81 23.70
C ILE A 243 26.99 -24.28 23.12
N TYR A 244 27.57 -23.54 22.18
CA TYR A 244 28.83 -23.92 21.55
C TYR A 244 29.98 -23.81 22.55
N GLY A 245 30.69 -24.92 22.77
CA GLY A 245 31.78 -25.00 23.75
C GLY A 245 31.32 -25.19 25.20
N ALA A 246 30.00 -25.17 25.47
CA ALA A 246 29.47 -25.58 26.76
C ALA A 246 29.59 -27.09 26.92
N THR A 247 30.04 -27.54 28.09
CA THR A 247 30.00 -28.96 28.45
C THR A 247 28.72 -29.20 29.24
N ALA A 248 27.99 -30.26 28.92
CA ALA A 248 26.88 -30.68 29.78
C ALA A 248 27.39 -30.97 31.20
N ALA A 249 26.56 -30.75 32.21
CA ALA A 249 26.92 -31.02 33.59
C ALA A 249 27.42 -32.46 33.76
N GLY A 250 28.59 -32.63 34.38
CA GLY A 250 29.19 -33.96 34.59
C GLY A 250 29.75 -34.65 33.33
N GLY A 251 29.83 -33.96 32.18
CA GLY A 251 30.35 -34.54 30.93
C GLY A 251 29.38 -35.47 30.22
N VAL A 252 28.08 -35.37 30.54
CA VAL A 252 27.03 -36.22 29.96
C VAL A 252 26.80 -35.86 28.48
N PRO A 253 26.79 -36.83 27.55
CA PRO A 253 26.46 -36.54 26.16
C PRO A 253 25.05 -35.94 25.99
N VAL A 254 24.91 -34.98 25.08
CA VAL A 254 23.60 -34.51 24.62
C VAL A 254 23.10 -35.46 23.54
N TYR A 255 21.85 -35.90 23.65
CA TYR A 255 21.19 -36.73 22.63
C TYR A 255 19.83 -36.14 22.24
N LEU A 256 19.27 -36.67 21.16
CA LEU A 256 17.90 -36.40 20.74
C LEU A 256 16.98 -37.40 21.46
N GLU A 257 16.08 -36.91 22.32
CA GLU A 257 15.13 -37.77 23.00
C GLU A 257 13.90 -38.10 22.12
N SER A 258 12.98 -38.94 22.61
CA SER A 258 11.87 -39.48 21.82
C SER A 258 10.84 -38.44 21.34
N HIS A 259 10.74 -37.29 22.00
CA HIS A 259 9.88 -36.16 21.61
C HIS A 259 10.62 -35.13 20.72
N GLY A 260 11.85 -35.43 20.29
CA GLY A 260 12.60 -34.59 19.36
C GLY A 260 13.34 -33.41 20.00
N GLN A 261 13.51 -33.40 21.32
CA GLN A 261 14.25 -32.39 22.05
C GLN A 261 15.73 -32.78 22.21
N LEU A 262 16.61 -31.79 22.28
CA LEU A 262 17.98 -32.02 22.74
C LEU A 262 17.96 -32.11 24.27
N GLY A 263 18.49 -33.20 24.83
CA GLY A 263 18.51 -33.45 26.28
C GLY A 263 19.80 -34.11 26.76
N THR A 264 19.92 -34.32 28.07
CA THR A 264 21.02 -35.08 28.69
C THR A 264 20.49 -36.36 29.34
N ALA A 265 21.36 -37.33 29.61
CA ALA A 265 20.97 -38.60 30.25
C ALA A 265 20.59 -38.37 31.71
N GLY A 266 19.36 -37.90 31.95
CA GLY A 266 18.87 -37.49 33.26
C GLY A 266 17.60 -36.65 33.23
N ASP A 267 17.26 -36.08 32.07
CA ASP A 267 16.03 -35.31 31.81
C ASP A 267 15.00 -36.12 31.00
#